data_AF-A0A848HH29-F1
#
_entry.id   AF-A0A848HH29-F1
#
_cell.length_a   1.000
_cell.length_b   1.000
_cell.length_c   1.000
_cell.angle_alpha   90.00
_cell.angle_beta   90.00
_cell.angle_gamma   90.00
#
_symmetry.space_group_name_H-M   'P 1'
#
loop_
_entity.id
_entity.type
_entity.pdbx_description
1 polymer ?
#
loop_
_entity_poly.entity_id
_entity_poly.type
_entity_poly.pdbx_seq_one_letter_code
_entity_poly.pdbx_strand_id
1 'polypeptide(L)'
;MALASTPALLEALAIRVRRCLPLAVWQEVFERQRGCNVLFEEHHLTLLHADPEDPVTGPEAALLQQGLRALATSYHGKSDYSAAPSSLTLFRHPQRALRMATALRQRVQDMRFRVGIHTAPCHLGIFEAQDRHWVVVLGPERERAASLAWNAAAGAMAVCPASRRALGAPA
;
A
#
# COMPACT_ATOMS: atom_id res chain seq x y z
N MET A 1 1.55 12.20 -12.92
CA MET A 1 1.50 13.65 -13.19
C MET A 1 1.74 14.36 -11.88
N ALA A 2 2.65 15.35 -11.81
CA ALA A 2 2.82 16.13 -10.60
C ALA A 2 1.57 16.98 -10.35
N LEU A 3 1.10 17.01 -9.11
CA LEU A 3 -0.03 17.81 -8.68
C LEU A 3 0.48 19.03 -7.94
N ALA A 4 -0.22 20.16 -8.10
CA ALA A 4 0.00 21.30 -7.24
C ALA A 4 -0.28 20.91 -5.79
N SER A 5 0.61 21.29 -4.88
CA SER A 5 0.37 21.14 -3.45
C SER A 5 -0.82 22.01 -3.07
N THR A 6 -1.91 21.38 -2.63
CA THR A 6 -3.09 22.09 -2.11
C THR A 6 -3.15 21.91 -0.59
N PRO A 7 -3.74 22.87 0.15
CA PRO A 7 -3.91 22.74 1.60
C PRO A 7 -4.61 21.44 2.00
N ALA A 8 -5.61 21.01 1.22
CA ALA A 8 -6.37 19.79 1.47
C ALA A 8 -5.52 18.50 1.32
N LEU A 9 -4.66 18.42 0.29
CA LEU A 9 -3.76 17.27 0.12
C LEU A 9 -2.70 17.19 1.22
N LEU A 10 -2.18 18.34 1.64
CA LEU A 10 -1.21 18.42 2.73
C LEU A 10 -1.84 18.03 4.06
N GLU A 11 -3.06 18.49 4.34
CA GLU A 11 -3.82 18.08 5.53
C GLU A 11 -4.12 16.58 5.53
N ALA A 12 -4.59 16.03 4.41
CA ALA A 12 -4.85 14.60 4.27
C ALA A 12 -3.58 13.76 4.52
N LEU A 13 -2.44 14.21 3.98
CA LEU A 13 -1.15 13.57 4.23
C LEU A 13 -0.75 13.68 5.70
N ALA A 14 -0.87 14.86 6.33
CA ALA A 14 -0.52 15.09 7.72
C ALA A 14 -1.32 14.18 8.66
N ILE A 15 -2.63 14.05 8.45
CA ILE A 15 -3.50 13.14 9.20
C ILE A 15 -3.02 11.70 9.03
N ARG A 16 -2.70 11.29 7.80
CA ARG A 16 -2.29 9.92 7.50
C ARG A 16 -0.94 9.58 8.12
N VAL A 17 0.06 10.44 7.96
CA VAL A 17 1.40 10.27 8.53
C VAL A 17 1.32 10.21 10.05
N ARG A 18 0.56 11.12 10.69
CA ARG A 18 0.39 11.15 12.15
C ARG A 18 -0.25 9.86 12.69
N ARG A 19 -1.23 9.31 11.98
CA ARG A 19 -1.97 8.11 12.44
C ARG A 19 -1.16 6.83 12.26
N CYS A 20 -0.35 6.74 11.21
CA CYS A 20 0.14 5.45 10.74
C CYS A 20 1.67 5.32 10.73
N LEU A 21 2.42 6.41 10.85
CA LEU A 21 3.88 6.40 10.82
C LEU A 21 4.46 6.80 12.19
N PRO A 22 5.74 6.48 12.46
CA PRO A 22 6.40 6.90 13.69
C PRO A 22 6.34 8.42 13.88
N LEU A 23 6.18 8.88 15.13
CA LEU A 23 6.08 10.30 15.45
C LEU A 23 7.24 11.13 14.89
N ALA A 24 8.48 10.59 14.92
CA ALA A 24 9.66 11.24 14.37
C ALA A 24 9.52 11.59 12.87
N VAL A 25 8.85 10.72 12.09
CA VAL A 25 8.58 10.97 10.66
C VAL A 25 7.63 12.16 10.52
N TRP A 26 6.57 12.21 11.33
CA TRP A 26 5.62 13.32 11.30
C TRP A 26 6.29 14.66 11.68
N GLN A 27 7.06 14.67 12.77
CA GLN A 27 7.77 15.87 13.24
C GLN A 27 8.78 16.38 12.21
N GLU A 28 9.54 15.48 11.58
CA GLU A 28 10.50 15.86 10.55
C GLU A 28 9.81 16.52 9.35
N VAL A 29 8.76 15.88 8.82
CA VAL A 29 8.06 16.36 7.61
C VAL A 29 7.27 17.63 7.88
N PHE A 30 6.52 17.70 8.98
CA PHE A 30 5.53 18.75 9.19
C PHE A 30 5.96 19.84 10.18
N GLU A 31 6.78 19.54 11.19
CA GLU A 31 7.27 20.58 12.12
C GLU A 31 8.55 21.22 11.62
N ARG A 32 9.55 20.40 11.25
CA ARG A 32 10.88 20.89 10.84
C ARG A 32 10.88 21.40 9.41
N GLN A 33 10.39 20.58 8.48
CA GLN A 33 10.39 20.91 7.06
C GLN A 33 9.12 21.65 6.61
N ARG A 34 8.10 21.75 7.47
CA ARG A 34 6.81 22.41 7.17
C ARG A 34 6.14 21.92 5.88
N GLY A 35 6.36 20.66 5.51
CA GLY A 35 5.83 20.05 4.30
C GLY A 35 6.50 20.52 3.00
N CYS A 36 7.58 21.31 3.04
CA CYS A 36 8.21 21.89 1.85
C CYS A 36 8.78 20.84 0.88
N ASN A 37 9.13 19.65 1.36
CA ASN A 37 9.70 18.57 0.55
C ASN A 37 8.68 17.48 0.19
N VAL A 38 7.38 17.80 0.27
CA VAL A 38 6.31 16.89 -0.12
C VAL A 38 5.98 17.10 -1.59
N LEU A 39 6.15 16.06 -2.39
CA LEU A 39 5.67 15.97 -3.76
C LEU A 39 4.33 15.24 -3.79
N PHE A 40 3.37 15.79 -4.51
CA PHE A 40 2.11 15.11 -4.81
C PHE A 40 2.09 14.63 -6.25
N GLU A 41 1.70 13.38 -6.45
CA GLU A 41 1.58 12.81 -7.79
C GLU A 41 0.26 12.06 -7.98
N GLU A 42 -0.31 12.14 -9.17
CA GLU A 42 -1.39 11.26 -9.61
C GLU A 42 -0.84 10.16 -10.53
N HIS A 43 -1.21 8.91 -10.23
CA HIS A 43 -0.89 7.75 -11.07
C HIS A 43 -2.06 6.78 -11.14
N HIS A 44 -2.23 6.14 -12.30
CA HIS A 44 -3.07 4.95 -12.39
C HIS A 44 -2.28 3.74 -11.89
N LEU A 45 -2.69 3.16 -10.76
CA LEU A 45 -1.94 2.10 -10.07
C LEU A 45 -2.84 0.91 -9.76
N THR A 46 -2.21 -0.25 -9.63
CA THR A 46 -2.79 -1.44 -9.02
C THR A 46 -2.29 -1.57 -7.59
N LEU A 47 -3.22 -1.50 -6.64
CA LEU A 47 -3.03 -1.67 -5.22
C LEU A 47 -3.29 -3.13 -4.87
N LEU A 48 -2.33 -3.76 -4.20
CA LEU A 48 -2.46 -5.06 -3.58
C LEU A 48 -2.50 -4.87 -2.07
N HIS A 49 -3.62 -5.20 -1.44
CA HIS A 49 -3.72 -5.29 0.01
C HIS A 49 -3.65 -6.77 0.42
N ALA A 50 -2.71 -7.11 1.30
CA ALA A 50 -2.59 -8.45 1.89
C ALA A 50 -2.84 -8.36 3.39
N ASP A 51 -3.85 -9.08 3.85
CA ASP A 51 -4.27 -9.13 5.25
C ASP A 51 -4.05 -10.55 5.78
N PRO A 52 -3.20 -10.76 6.81
CA PRO A 52 -3.05 -12.07 7.42
C PRO A 52 -4.35 -12.49 8.09
N GLU A 53 -4.73 -13.75 7.96
CA GLU A 53 -5.97 -14.26 8.58
C GLU A 53 -5.92 -14.22 10.10
N ASP A 54 -4.78 -14.62 10.66
CA ASP A 54 -4.53 -14.60 12.09
C ASP A 54 -3.75 -13.33 12.45
N PRO A 55 -4.15 -12.62 13.53
CA PRO A 55 -3.45 -11.43 13.97
C PRO A 55 -2.04 -11.81 14.43
N VAL A 56 -1.05 -11.35 13.68
CA VAL A 56 0.37 -11.50 14.05
C VAL A 56 0.75 -10.34 14.95
N THR A 57 1.27 -10.64 16.14
CA THR A 57 1.68 -9.64 17.13
C THR A 57 3.14 -9.83 17.54
N GLY A 58 3.71 -8.84 18.22
CA GLY A 58 5.08 -8.93 18.71
C GLY A 58 6.15 -8.96 17.61
N PRO A 59 7.30 -9.60 17.86
CA PRO A 59 8.43 -9.64 16.92
C PRO A 59 8.12 -10.28 15.56
N GLU A 60 7.22 -11.26 15.55
CA GLU A 60 6.80 -11.95 14.31
C GLU A 60 6.11 -11.00 13.34
N ALA A 61 5.37 -9.99 13.85
CA ALA A 61 4.73 -8.99 13.00
C ALA A 61 5.77 -8.16 12.22
N ALA A 62 6.91 -7.84 12.85
CA ALA A 62 8.00 -7.13 12.20
C ALA A 62 8.69 -7.99 11.13
N LEU A 63 8.93 -9.27 11.42
CA LEU A 63 9.50 -10.23 10.46
C LEU A 63 8.58 -10.45 9.26
N LEU A 64 7.28 -10.62 9.51
CA LEU A 64 6.27 -10.73 8.46
C LEU A 64 6.27 -9.47 7.58
N GLN A 65 6.24 -8.29 8.19
CA GLN A 65 6.27 -7.01 7.44
C GLN A 65 7.55 -6.87 6.61
N GLN A 66 8.71 -7.29 7.14
CA GLN A 66 9.96 -7.31 6.40
C GLN A 66 9.88 -8.29 5.20
N GLY A 67 9.32 -9.49 5.41
CA GLY A 67 9.13 -10.49 4.36
C GLY A 67 8.19 -10.00 3.25
N LEU A 68 7.07 -9.38 3.61
CA LEU A 68 6.11 -8.79 2.66
C LEU A 68 6.76 -7.67 1.83
N ARG A 69 7.62 -6.83 2.44
CA ARG A 69 8.39 -5.80 1.73
C ARG A 69 9.43 -6.38 0.78
N ALA A 70 10.18 -7.39 1.24
CA ALA A 70 11.14 -8.08 0.38
C ALA A 70 10.47 -8.72 -0.84
N LEU A 71 9.28 -9.31 -0.62
CA LEU A 71 8.46 -9.87 -1.70
C LEU A 71 7.96 -8.79 -2.65
N ALA A 72 7.43 -7.67 -2.12
CA ALA A 72 7.02 -6.53 -2.94
C ALA A 72 8.14 -6.04 -3.85
N THR A 73 9.35 -5.85 -3.29
CA THR A 73 10.54 -5.44 -4.05
C THR A 73 10.90 -6.44 -5.15
N SER A 74 10.81 -7.74 -4.86
CA SER A 74 11.08 -8.82 -5.83
C SER A 74 10.13 -8.78 -7.04
N TYR A 75 8.93 -8.22 -6.87
CA TYR A 75 7.95 -8.00 -7.93
C TYR A 75 7.90 -6.55 -8.43
N HIS A 76 8.90 -5.73 -8.08
CA HIS A 76 8.98 -4.30 -8.41
C HIS A 76 7.75 -3.49 -7.95
N GLY A 77 7.14 -3.88 -6.84
CA GLY A 77 6.13 -3.12 -6.13
C GLY A 77 6.78 -2.11 -5.16
N LYS A 78 6.03 -1.08 -4.80
CA LYS A 78 6.40 -0.13 -3.72
C LYS A 78 5.45 -0.33 -2.54
N SER A 79 5.98 -0.62 -1.36
CA SER A 79 5.14 -0.76 -0.16
C SER A 79 4.74 0.59 0.40
N ASP A 80 3.47 0.74 0.79
CA ASP A 80 2.98 1.84 1.61
C ASP A 80 3.12 1.43 3.09
N TYR A 81 4.01 2.13 3.79
CA TYR A 81 4.39 1.84 5.17
C TYR A 81 3.30 2.24 6.17
N SER A 82 2.29 3.00 5.74
CA SER A 82 1.17 3.42 6.58
C SER A 82 0.10 2.32 6.76
N ALA A 83 0.28 1.16 6.15
CA ALA A 83 -0.71 0.08 6.12
C ALA A 83 -0.62 -0.92 7.28
N ALA A 84 0.35 -0.82 8.19
CA ALA A 84 0.51 -1.79 9.28
C ALA A 84 -0.77 -1.95 10.15
N PRO A 85 -1.11 -3.17 10.62
CA PRO A 85 -0.34 -4.42 10.49
C PRO A 85 -0.53 -5.17 9.16
N SER A 86 -1.39 -4.70 8.27
CA SER A 86 -1.53 -5.27 6.92
C SER A 86 -0.43 -4.72 5.98
N SER A 87 -0.36 -5.24 4.76
CA SER A 87 0.54 -4.73 3.72
C SER A 87 -0.27 -4.15 2.57
N LEU A 88 0.04 -2.91 2.19
CA LEU A 88 -0.40 -2.31 0.94
C LEU A 88 0.80 -2.15 0.03
N THR A 89 0.73 -2.73 -1.17
CA THR A 89 1.78 -2.64 -2.19
C THR A 89 1.23 -2.05 -3.47
N LEU A 90 1.96 -1.11 -4.04
CA LEU A 90 1.61 -0.34 -5.22
C LEU A 90 2.36 -0.86 -6.45
N PHE A 91 1.64 -1.08 -7.54
CA PHE A 91 2.18 -1.57 -8.81
C PHE A 91 1.73 -0.68 -9.97
N ARG A 92 2.67 -0.37 -10.86
CA ARG A 92 2.33 0.23 -12.17
C ARG A 92 1.77 -0.78 -13.18
N HIS A 93 2.05 -2.07 -12.98
CA HIS A 93 1.62 -3.15 -13.86
C HIS A 93 0.78 -4.17 -13.09
N PRO A 94 -0.50 -4.40 -13.45
CA PRO A 94 -1.38 -5.31 -12.72
C PRO A 94 -0.87 -6.75 -12.70
N GLN A 95 -0.13 -7.18 -13.74
CA GLN A 95 0.46 -8.53 -13.81
C GLN A 95 1.50 -8.76 -12.70
N ARG A 96 2.21 -7.70 -12.26
CA ARG A 96 3.16 -7.80 -11.14
C ARG A 96 2.43 -7.98 -9.81
N ALA A 97 1.33 -7.25 -9.61
CA ALA A 97 0.46 -7.43 -8.45
C ALA A 97 -0.09 -8.86 -8.40
N LEU A 98 -0.63 -9.37 -9.51
CA LEU A 98 -1.16 -10.74 -9.58
C LEU A 98 -0.08 -11.78 -9.28
N ARG A 99 1.13 -11.64 -9.84
CA ARG A 99 2.25 -12.56 -9.56
C ARG A 99 2.67 -12.53 -8.10
N MET A 100 2.74 -11.36 -7.47
CA MET A 100 2.99 -11.26 -6.02
C MET A 100 1.88 -11.93 -5.22
N ALA A 101 0.61 -11.71 -5.59
CA ALA A 101 -0.53 -12.31 -4.90
C ALA A 101 -0.52 -13.85 -4.99
N THR A 102 -0.21 -14.41 -6.16
CA THR A 102 -0.02 -15.87 -6.32
C THR A 102 1.16 -16.37 -5.50
N ALA A 103 2.28 -15.62 -5.48
CA ALA A 103 3.44 -16.00 -4.67
C ALA A 103 3.14 -15.97 -3.18
N LEU A 104 2.37 -15.00 -2.67
CA LEU A 104 1.92 -14.95 -1.28
C LEU A 104 1.16 -16.22 -0.90
N ARG A 105 0.27 -16.69 -1.78
CA ARG A 105 -0.49 -17.93 -1.56
C ARG A 105 0.39 -19.19 -1.55
N GLN A 106 1.53 -19.16 -2.22
CA GLN A 106 2.44 -20.32 -2.33
C GLN A 106 3.54 -20.34 -1.26
N ARG A 107 4.08 -19.17 -0.89
CA ARG A 107 5.27 -19.04 -0.04
C ARG A 107 5.01 -19.20 1.44
N VAL A 108 3.77 -18.98 1.88
CA VAL A 108 3.46 -18.93 3.30
C VAL A 108 2.61 -20.13 3.67
N GLN A 109 3.28 -21.29 3.80
CA GLN A 109 2.63 -22.56 4.10
C GLN A 109 1.88 -22.53 5.44
N ASP A 110 2.38 -21.73 6.39
CA ASP A 110 1.83 -21.65 7.75
C ASP A 110 0.94 -20.44 8.02
N MET A 111 0.79 -19.52 7.07
CA MET A 111 -0.03 -18.32 7.27
C MET A 111 -0.76 -17.94 5.99
N ARG A 112 -2.08 -17.86 6.13
CA ARG A 112 -2.96 -17.56 5.02
C ARG A 112 -3.24 -16.06 4.96
N PHE A 113 -3.38 -15.57 3.74
CA PHE A 113 -3.68 -14.16 3.48
C PHE A 113 -4.97 -14.05 2.69
N ARG A 114 -5.79 -13.07 3.08
CA ARG A 114 -6.83 -12.53 2.21
C ARG A 114 -6.22 -11.41 1.39
N VAL A 115 -6.39 -11.47 0.07
CA VAL A 115 -5.75 -10.53 -0.85
C VAL A 115 -6.79 -9.72 -1.63
N GLY A 116 -6.67 -8.40 -1.63
CA GLY A 116 -7.47 -7.50 -2.45
C GLY A 116 -6.62 -6.85 -3.53
N ILE A 117 -7.03 -6.95 -4.81
CA ILE A 117 -6.36 -6.31 -5.94
C ILE A 117 -7.28 -5.27 -6.57
N HIS A 118 -6.93 -4.01 -6.38
CA HIS A 118 -7.71 -2.84 -6.80
C HIS A 118 -6.93 -1.99 -7.80
N THR A 119 -7.52 -1.55 -8.91
CA THR A 119 -6.84 -0.72 -9.91
C THR A 119 -7.64 0.57 -10.13
N ALA A 120 -7.00 1.71 -9.90
CA ALA A 120 -7.64 3.02 -9.95
C ALA A 120 -6.61 4.17 -10.10
N PRO A 121 -7.05 5.38 -10.48
CA PRO A 121 -6.29 6.60 -10.26
C PRO A 121 -6.04 6.81 -8.76
N CYS A 122 -4.79 7.09 -8.40
CA CYS A 122 -4.33 7.22 -7.03
C CYS A 122 -3.57 8.53 -6.86
N HIS A 123 -3.86 9.23 -5.77
CA HIS A 123 -3.10 10.39 -5.32
C HIS A 123 -2.04 9.91 -4.34
N LEU A 124 -0.78 10.28 -4.56
CA LEU A 124 0.34 9.91 -3.72
C LEU A 124 0.92 11.15 -3.05
N GLY A 125 1.22 11.04 -1.75
CA GLY A 125 2.17 11.92 -1.09
C GLY A 125 3.53 11.24 -1.04
N ILE A 126 4.56 11.90 -1.56
CA ILE A 126 5.94 11.42 -1.64
C ILE A 126 6.83 12.40 -0.90
N PHE A 127 7.65 11.92 0.02
CA PHE A 127 8.54 12.77 0.82
C PHE A 127 9.73 11.96 1.34
N GLU A 128 10.77 12.67 1.77
CA GLU A 128 11.91 12.08 2.47
C GLU A 128 11.82 12.38 3.96
N ALA A 129 12.07 11.36 4.78
CA ALA A 129 12.22 11.51 6.23
C ALA A 129 12.98 10.31 6.80
N GLN A 130 13.79 10.53 7.83
CA GLN A 130 14.57 9.47 8.49
C GLN A 130 15.41 8.65 7.48
N ASP A 131 16.09 9.34 6.56
CA ASP A 131 16.93 8.76 5.49
C ASP A 131 16.19 7.77 4.57
N ARG A 132 14.87 7.95 4.40
CA ARG A 132 14.02 7.07 3.59
C ARG A 132 13.04 7.87 2.74
N HIS A 133 12.77 7.36 1.54
CA HIS A 133 11.66 7.81 0.72
C HIS A 133 10.36 7.12 1.15
N TRP A 134 9.37 7.94 1.47
CA TRP A 134 8.03 7.50 1.82
C TRP A 134 7.09 7.73 0.65
N VAL A 135 6.20 6.77 0.44
CA VAL A 135 5.09 6.88 -0.52
C VAL A 135 3.82 6.50 0.23
N VAL A 136 2.88 7.43 0.28
CA VAL A 136 1.61 7.27 0.99
C VAL A 136 0.46 7.46 0.03
N VAL A 137 -0.46 6.49 -0.04
CA VAL A 137 -1.70 6.65 -0.81
C VAL A 137 -2.66 7.57 -0.07
N LEU A 138 -3.11 8.60 -0.77
CA LEU A 138 -4.11 9.57 -0.33
C LEU A 138 -5.45 9.27 -0.99
N GLY A 139 -6.52 9.34 -0.22
CA GLY A 139 -7.88 9.06 -0.67
C GLY A 139 -8.34 7.61 -0.44
N PRO A 140 -9.53 7.25 -0.97
CA PRO A 140 -10.28 6.05 -0.57
C PRO A 140 -9.76 4.75 -1.18
N GLU A 141 -8.81 4.81 -2.11
CA GLU A 141 -8.38 3.63 -2.88
C GLU A 141 -7.67 2.59 -2.01
N ARG A 142 -7.03 3.01 -0.91
CA ARG A 142 -6.48 2.09 0.09
C ARG A 142 -7.61 1.33 0.79
N GLU A 143 -8.63 2.03 1.26
CA GLU A 143 -9.76 1.44 1.98
C GLU A 143 -10.55 0.51 1.06
N ARG A 144 -10.65 0.82 -0.23
CA ARG A 144 -11.24 -0.07 -1.24
C ARG A 144 -10.42 -1.35 -1.44
N ALA A 145 -9.10 -1.23 -1.56
CA ALA A 145 -8.21 -2.40 -1.65
C ALA A 145 -8.30 -3.27 -0.38
N ALA A 146 -8.32 -2.65 0.79
CA ALA A 146 -8.51 -3.33 2.08
C ALA A 146 -9.87 -4.01 2.18
N SER A 147 -10.95 -3.34 1.77
CA SER A 147 -12.30 -3.89 1.77
C SER A 147 -12.43 -5.10 0.83
N LEU A 148 -11.80 -5.04 -0.35
CA LEU A 148 -11.72 -6.21 -1.24
C LEU A 148 -10.99 -7.38 -0.58
N ALA A 149 -9.86 -7.13 0.08
CA ALA A 149 -9.15 -8.16 0.83
C ALA A 149 -10.03 -8.76 1.92
N TRP A 150 -10.67 -7.92 2.74
CA TRP A 150 -11.52 -8.36 3.83
C TRP A 150 -12.68 -9.25 3.39
N ASN A 151 -13.28 -8.92 2.24
CA ASN A 151 -14.39 -9.67 1.65
C ASN A 151 -13.96 -10.92 0.86
N ALA A 152 -12.67 -11.14 0.67
CA ALA A 152 -12.18 -12.38 0.07
C ALA A 152 -12.30 -13.53 1.07
N ALA A 153 -12.59 -14.74 0.56
CA ALA A 153 -12.51 -15.95 1.37
C ALA A 153 -11.08 -16.15 1.92
N ALA A 154 -10.97 -16.89 3.01
CA ALA A 154 -9.69 -17.31 3.57
C ALA A 154 -8.77 -17.94 2.50
N GLY A 155 -7.54 -17.45 2.39
CA GLY A 155 -6.52 -17.89 1.43
C GLY A 155 -6.84 -17.55 -0.02
N ALA A 156 -7.87 -16.73 -0.27
CA ALA A 156 -8.32 -16.34 -1.59
C ALA A 156 -7.92 -14.89 -1.92
N MET A 157 -8.15 -14.52 -3.19
CA MET A 157 -8.03 -13.13 -3.62
C MET A 157 -9.34 -12.62 -4.21
N ALA A 158 -9.65 -11.37 -3.93
CA ALA A 158 -10.68 -10.60 -4.60
C ALA A 158 -10.02 -9.60 -5.55
N VAL A 159 -10.50 -9.55 -6.80
CA VAL A 159 -9.97 -8.69 -7.85
C VAL A 159 -11.10 -7.81 -8.37
N CYS A 160 -10.93 -6.49 -8.28
CA CYS A 160 -11.96 -5.56 -8.76
C CYS A 160 -12.13 -5.64 -10.30
N PRO A 161 -13.28 -5.20 -10.85
CA PRO A 161 -13.51 -5.25 -12.30
C PRO A 161 -12.45 -4.51 -13.13
N ALA A 162 -11.96 -3.36 -12.65
CA ALA A 162 -10.91 -2.61 -13.35
C ALA A 162 -9.59 -3.40 -13.41
N SER A 163 -9.21 -4.05 -12.32
CA SER A 163 -8.04 -4.94 -12.27
C SER A 163 -8.20 -6.14 -13.22
N ARG A 164 -9.39 -6.75 -13.32
CA ARG A 164 -9.64 -7.87 -14.26
C ARG A 164 -9.45 -7.44 -15.71
N ARG A 165 -10.01 -6.30 -16.10
CA ARG A 165 -9.81 -5.73 -17.44
C ARG A 165 -8.35 -5.43 -17.73
N ALA A 166 -7.64 -4.83 -16.77
CA ALA A 166 -6.22 -4.51 -16.91
C ALA A 166 -5.32 -5.77 -17.00
N LEU A 167 -5.81 -6.91 -16.51
CA LEU A 167 -5.18 -8.23 -16.65
C LEU A 167 -5.55 -8.95 -17.96
N GLY A 168 -6.46 -8.39 -18.77
CA GLY A 168 -6.95 -9.02 -20.00
C GLY A 168 -8.00 -10.11 -19.80
N ALA A 169 -8.61 -10.20 -18.61
CA ALA A 169 -9.72 -11.11 -18.38
C ALA A 169 -11.01 -10.56 -19.03
N PRO A 170 -11.85 -11.43 -19.63
CA PRO A 170 -13.16 -11.00 -20.15
C PRO A 170 -14.01 -10.43 -19.00
N ALA A 171 -14.81 -9.42 -19.35
CA ALA A 171 -15.65 -8.68 -18.40
C ALA A 171 -16.73 -9.57 -17.77
#